data_AF-X0X1Z0-F1
#
_entry.id   AF-X0X1Z0-F1
#
_cell.length_a   1.000
_cell.length_b   1.000
_cell.length_c   1.000
_cell.angle_alpha   90.00
_cell.angle_beta   90.00
_cell.angle_gamma   90.00
#
_symmetry.space_group_name_H-M   'P 1'
#
loop_
_entity.id
_entity.type
_entity.pdbx_description
1 polymer ?
#
loop_
_entity_poly.entity_id
_entity_poly.type
_entity_poly.pdbx_seq_one_letter_code
_entity_poly.pdbx_strand_id
1 'polypeptide(L)'
;GVFDQFMDESGLTSFALEEESDKRIREAFLAAEFPQETRDELASFLSRVSYPLAIRSSSLFEDSSYQPFAGIYQTYMLPNSNPHLEARIDELCRAIRLVYASTYSSDSKAYIESTPNRLEEEKMGVIIQQIAGRRHGDYVYPNLAGVARSYDFYPIKGMKAEDGIASVALGLGRMVVEGGRVVRFSPAHPNRLFQFSSTKDYLNNAQREFYALDLAGDAPVRSAADSPVANLALLGLDVAEEHGTLDHVASVYSAE
;
A
#
# COMPACT_ATOMS: atom_id res chain seq x y z
N GLY A 1 -18.73 8.10 14.01
CA GLY A 1 -17.92 8.78 12.96
C GLY A 1 -18.37 8.29 11.61
N VAL A 2 -17.71 8.70 10.51
CA VAL A 2 -18.13 8.35 9.14
C VAL A 2 -18.27 6.83 8.94
N PHE A 3 -17.33 6.03 9.46
CA PHE A 3 -17.41 4.57 9.40
C PHE A 3 -18.62 4.00 10.12
N ASP A 4 -18.86 4.40 11.37
CA ASP A 4 -20.02 3.92 12.15
C ASP A 4 -21.33 4.25 11.44
N GLN A 5 -21.46 5.50 10.97
CA GLN A 5 -22.66 5.95 10.25
C GLN A 5 -22.87 5.16 8.95
N PHE A 6 -21.80 4.92 8.18
CA PHE A 6 -21.86 4.11 6.97
C PHE A 6 -22.34 2.67 7.27
N MET A 7 -21.80 2.05 8.32
CA MET A 7 -22.18 0.68 8.72
C MET A 7 -23.62 0.61 9.20
N ASP A 8 -24.05 1.59 10.00
CA ASP A 8 -25.41 1.67 10.57
C ASP A 8 -26.46 1.89 9.48
N GLU A 9 -26.26 2.88 8.60
CA GLU A 9 -27.21 3.21 7.52
C GLU A 9 -27.30 2.10 6.46
N SER A 10 -26.19 1.39 6.22
CA SER A 10 -26.14 0.30 5.24
C SER A 10 -26.62 -1.04 5.80
N GLY A 11 -26.76 -1.18 7.12
CA GLY A 11 -27.15 -2.43 7.78
C GLY A 11 -26.19 -3.59 7.54
N LEU A 12 -24.92 -3.31 7.25
CA LEU A 12 -23.95 -4.30 6.80
C LEU A 12 -23.31 -5.11 7.93
N THR A 13 -23.37 -4.64 9.18
CA THR A 13 -22.59 -5.19 10.30
C THR A 13 -22.82 -6.70 10.50
N SER A 14 -24.06 -7.15 10.67
CA SER A 14 -24.36 -8.57 10.90
C SER A 14 -23.95 -9.45 9.71
N PHE A 15 -24.27 -8.99 8.49
CA PHE A 15 -23.90 -9.69 7.27
C PHE A 15 -22.36 -9.83 7.14
N ALA A 16 -21.63 -8.73 7.36
CA ALA A 16 -20.18 -8.70 7.21
C ALA A 16 -19.47 -9.57 8.25
N LEU A 17 -20.01 -9.72 9.45
CA LEU A 17 -19.47 -10.61 10.49
C LEU A 17 -19.65 -12.09 10.13
N GLU A 18 -20.79 -12.47 9.57
CA GLU A 18 -21.13 -13.88 9.31
C GLU A 18 -20.65 -14.39 7.94
N GLU A 19 -20.59 -13.52 6.92
CA GLU A 19 -20.25 -13.94 5.55
C GLU A 19 -18.78 -14.38 5.43
N GLU A 20 -18.52 -15.54 4.83
CA GLU A 20 -17.14 -16.04 4.63
C GLU A 20 -16.57 -15.68 3.25
N SER A 21 -17.42 -15.32 2.28
CA SER A 21 -16.97 -14.97 0.94
C SER A 21 -16.54 -13.51 0.84
N ASP A 22 -15.24 -13.27 0.78
CA ASP A 22 -14.64 -11.96 0.50
C ASP A 22 -15.26 -11.25 -0.71
N LYS A 23 -15.62 -12.02 -1.75
CA LYS A 23 -16.28 -11.48 -2.93
C LYS A 23 -17.65 -10.89 -2.58
N ARG A 24 -18.48 -11.63 -1.83
CA ARG A 24 -19.82 -11.17 -1.43
C ARG A 24 -19.74 -10.01 -0.46
N ILE A 25 -18.75 -10.00 0.44
CA ILE A 25 -18.48 -8.86 1.32
C ILE A 25 -18.17 -7.63 0.47
N ARG A 26 -17.19 -7.71 -0.45
CA ARG A 26 -16.88 -6.60 -1.35
C ARG A 26 -18.11 -6.11 -2.11
N GLU A 27 -18.87 -7.01 -2.74
CA GLU A 27 -20.07 -6.66 -3.49
C GLU A 27 -21.10 -5.91 -2.63
N ALA A 28 -21.34 -6.35 -1.39
CA ALA A 28 -22.26 -5.68 -0.48
C ALA A 28 -21.79 -4.28 -0.07
N PHE A 29 -20.51 -4.14 0.30
CA PHE A 29 -19.92 -2.83 0.63
C PHE A 29 -19.91 -1.88 -0.57
N LEU A 30 -19.69 -2.39 -1.78
CA LEU A 30 -19.72 -1.61 -3.02
C LEU A 30 -21.13 -1.19 -3.45
N ALA A 31 -22.16 -1.91 -3.01
CA ALA A 31 -23.56 -1.56 -3.24
C ALA A 31 -24.08 -0.53 -2.24
N ALA A 32 -23.46 -0.43 -1.06
CA ALA A 32 -23.79 0.58 -0.07
C ALA A 32 -23.38 1.99 -0.51
N GLU A 33 -24.17 2.97 -0.07
CA GLU A 33 -23.97 4.38 -0.36
C GLU A 33 -23.44 5.12 0.86
N PHE A 34 -22.65 6.17 0.62
CA PHE A 34 -22.25 7.08 1.69
C PHE A 34 -23.36 8.09 1.98
N PRO A 35 -23.48 8.56 3.23
CA PRO A 35 -24.26 9.74 3.54
C PRO A 35 -23.85 10.92 2.64
N GLN A 36 -24.83 11.71 2.17
CA GLN A 36 -24.59 12.81 1.25
C GLN A 36 -23.55 13.81 1.78
N GLU A 37 -23.58 14.11 3.08
CA GLU A 37 -22.61 14.99 3.74
C GLU A 37 -21.16 14.49 3.57
N THR A 38 -20.92 13.18 3.78
CA THR A 38 -19.61 12.56 3.54
C THR A 38 -19.19 12.71 2.08
N ARG A 39 -20.12 12.47 1.14
CA ARG A 39 -19.83 12.60 -0.29
C ARG A 39 -19.47 14.05 -0.66
N ASP A 40 -20.17 15.03 -0.09
CA ASP A 40 -19.93 16.46 -0.33
C ASP A 40 -18.57 16.93 0.23
N GLU A 41 -18.17 16.43 1.39
CA GLU A 41 -16.84 16.71 1.96
C GLU A 41 -15.71 16.15 1.07
N LEU A 42 -15.86 14.90 0.61
CA LEU A 42 -14.91 14.28 -0.31
C LEU A 42 -14.86 15.01 -1.65
N ALA A 43 -16.00 15.48 -2.16
CA ALA A 43 -16.09 16.30 -3.36
C ALA A 43 -15.36 17.64 -3.20
N SER A 44 -15.57 18.32 -2.07
CA SER A 44 -14.89 19.57 -1.73
C SER A 44 -13.37 19.39 -1.69
N PHE A 45 -12.88 18.30 -1.10
CA PHE A 45 -11.47 17.94 -1.13
C PHE A 45 -10.96 17.71 -2.57
N LEU A 46 -11.62 16.84 -3.35
CA LEU A 46 -11.20 16.49 -4.70
C LEU A 46 -11.25 17.66 -5.68
N SER A 47 -12.10 18.67 -5.44
CA SER A 47 -12.13 19.90 -6.24
C SER A 47 -10.84 20.72 -6.16
N ARG A 48 -10.02 20.50 -5.12
CA ARG A 48 -8.79 21.26 -4.84
C ARG A 48 -7.50 20.50 -5.16
N VAL A 49 -7.59 19.21 -5.43
CA VAL A 49 -6.44 18.34 -5.64
C VAL A 49 -6.58 17.56 -6.93
N SER A 50 -5.49 17.26 -7.61
CA SER A 50 -5.47 16.41 -8.82
C SER A 50 -4.25 15.50 -8.86
N TYR A 51 -3.55 15.39 -7.73
CA TYR A 51 -2.42 14.50 -7.57
C TYR A 51 -2.89 13.09 -7.22
N PRO A 52 -2.10 12.05 -7.51
CA PRO A 52 -2.45 10.68 -7.14
C PRO A 52 -2.59 10.49 -5.63
N LEU A 53 -3.54 9.63 -5.24
CA LEU A 53 -3.96 9.43 -3.85
C LEU A 53 -3.72 7.99 -3.39
N ALA A 54 -3.23 7.80 -2.18
CA ALA A 54 -3.24 6.55 -1.44
C ALA A 54 -4.39 6.59 -0.42
N ILE A 55 -5.25 5.58 -0.49
CA ILE A 55 -6.40 5.37 0.40
C ILE A 55 -6.03 4.22 1.32
N ARG A 56 -5.69 4.54 2.57
CA ARG A 56 -5.10 3.61 3.52
C ARG A 56 -6.08 3.32 4.65
N SER A 57 -6.17 2.05 5.03
CA SER A 57 -6.72 1.65 6.32
C SER A 57 -5.96 2.32 7.46
N SER A 58 -6.69 2.67 8.51
CA SER A 58 -6.15 3.16 9.78
C SER A 58 -7.04 2.59 10.87
N SER A 59 -6.81 1.32 11.19
CA SER A 59 -7.68 0.58 12.10
C SER A 59 -7.39 0.93 13.55
N LEU A 60 -8.38 0.75 14.44
CA LEU A 60 -8.21 0.98 15.87
C LEU A 60 -7.16 0.02 16.46
N PHE A 61 -7.14 -1.24 16.01
CA PHE A 61 -6.20 -2.24 16.49
C PHE A 61 -4.81 -2.17 15.84
N GLU A 62 -4.64 -1.49 14.70
CA GLU A 62 -3.36 -1.33 14.00
C GLU A 62 -2.28 -0.63 14.82
N ASP A 63 -2.68 0.31 15.69
CA ASP A 63 -1.78 1.05 16.57
C ASP A 63 -1.60 0.39 17.96
N SER A 64 -2.09 -0.83 18.16
CA SER A 64 -1.93 -1.50 19.45
C SER A 64 -0.47 -1.94 19.67
N SER A 65 0.16 -1.39 20.73
CA SER A 65 1.59 -1.58 21.02
C SER A 65 2.05 -3.04 21.22
N TYR A 66 1.10 -3.97 21.42
CA TYR A 66 1.38 -5.37 21.72
C TYR A 66 1.01 -6.33 20.59
N GLN A 67 0.25 -5.89 19.58
CA GLN A 67 -0.22 -6.71 18.47
C GLN A 67 -0.28 -5.87 17.19
N PRO A 68 0.81 -5.76 16.42
CA PRO A 68 0.78 -4.99 15.19
C PRO A 68 -0.10 -5.70 14.14
N PHE A 69 -1.26 -5.13 13.80
CA PHE A 69 -2.14 -5.54 12.69
C PHE A 69 -1.63 -5.08 11.32
N ALA A 70 -0.38 -4.61 11.25
CA ALA A 70 0.21 -4.01 10.06
C ALA A 70 0.20 -4.99 8.88
N GLY A 71 -0.45 -4.58 7.79
CA GLY A 71 -0.45 -5.31 6.50
C GLY A 71 -1.61 -6.28 6.28
N ILE A 72 -2.59 -6.33 7.18
CA ILE A 72 -3.80 -7.15 7.02
C ILE A 72 -4.83 -6.45 6.13
N TYR A 73 -5.00 -5.15 6.35
CA TYR A 73 -5.99 -4.36 5.63
C TYR A 73 -5.44 -3.79 4.33
N GLN A 74 -6.36 -3.48 3.41
CA GLN A 74 -5.98 -3.11 2.06
C GLN A 74 -5.73 -1.61 1.91
N THR A 75 -4.76 -1.27 1.05
CA THR A 75 -4.50 0.09 0.60
C THR A 75 -4.72 0.18 -0.89
N TYR A 76 -5.47 1.18 -1.35
CA TYR A 76 -5.74 1.43 -2.75
C TYR A 76 -5.02 2.70 -3.23
N MET A 77 -4.41 2.66 -4.41
CA MET A 77 -3.77 3.82 -5.02
C MET A 77 -4.58 4.28 -6.23
N LEU A 78 -5.02 5.53 -6.20
CA LEU A 78 -5.81 6.16 -7.24
C LEU A 78 -4.96 7.13 -8.06
N PRO A 79 -4.95 7.04 -9.40
CA PRO A 79 -4.33 8.05 -10.26
C PRO A 79 -4.90 9.44 -10.03
N ASN A 80 -6.20 9.52 -9.72
CA ASN A 80 -6.93 10.76 -9.51
C ASN A 80 -6.86 11.71 -10.73
N SER A 81 -6.80 11.13 -11.93
CA SER A 81 -6.55 11.80 -13.22
C SER A 81 -7.79 11.96 -14.09
N ASN A 82 -8.94 11.42 -13.69
CA ASN A 82 -10.17 11.50 -14.48
C ASN A 82 -10.61 12.96 -14.68
N PRO A 83 -10.93 13.43 -15.91
CA PRO A 83 -11.30 14.82 -16.14
C PRO A 83 -12.61 15.23 -15.45
N HIS A 84 -13.49 14.28 -15.13
CA HIS A 84 -14.77 14.55 -14.48
C HIS A 84 -14.66 14.39 -12.96
N LEU A 85 -14.97 15.47 -12.23
CA LEU A 85 -14.93 15.47 -10.77
C LEU A 85 -15.84 14.38 -10.16
N GLU A 86 -17.05 14.19 -10.68
CA GLU A 86 -17.96 13.13 -10.22
C GLU A 86 -17.36 11.73 -10.36
N ALA A 87 -16.69 11.45 -11.48
CA ALA A 87 -16.04 10.15 -11.66
C ALA A 87 -14.91 9.94 -10.64
N ARG A 88 -14.15 11.00 -10.31
CA ARG A 88 -13.12 10.95 -9.26
C ARG A 88 -13.72 10.75 -7.87
N ILE A 89 -14.86 11.38 -7.59
CA ILE A 89 -15.61 11.18 -6.33
C ILE A 89 -16.06 9.74 -6.22
N ASP A 90 -16.67 9.19 -7.28
CA ASP A 90 -17.12 7.80 -7.30
C ASP A 90 -15.95 6.82 -7.12
N GLU A 91 -14.82 7.05 -7.79
CA GLU A 91 -13.59 6.25 -7.64
C GLU A 91 -13.06 6.30 -6.21
N LEU A 92 -13.02 7.48 -5.58
CA LEU A 92 -12.59 7.66 -4.19
C LEU A 92 -13.55 6.96 -3.22
N CYS A 93 -14.84 7.22 -3.30
CA CYS A 93 -15.87 6.57 -2.48
C CYS A 93 -15.79 5.05 -2.64
N ARG A 94 -15.60 4.56 -3.86
CA ARG A 94 -15.47 3.13 -4.10
C ARG A 94 -14.21 2.56 -3.43
N ALA A 95 -13.08 3.25 -3.48
CA ALA A 95 -11.85 2.81 -2.80
C ALA A 95 -12.03 2.77 -1.27
N ILE A 96 -12.70 3.76 -0.68
CA ILE A 96 -13.01 3.79 0.76
C ILE A 96 -13.89 2.59 1.13
N ARG A 97 -14.92 2.29 0.33
CA ARG A 97 -15.78 1.11 0.55
C ARG A 97 -15.01 -0.20 0.50
N LEU A 98 -14.04 -0.34 -0.41
CA LEU A 98 -13.17 -1.51 -0.44
C LEU A 98 -12.23 -1.60 0.76
N VAL A 99 -11.72 -0.47 1.27
CA VAL A 99 -10.96 -0.44 2.53
C VAL A 99 -11.83 -0.92 3.69
N TYR A 100 -13.08 -0.43 3.79
CA TYR A 100 -14.03 -0.90 4.81
C TYR A 100 -14.37 -2.38 4.66
N ALA A 101 -14.58 -2.86 3.43
CA ALA A 101 -14.80 -4.27 3.15
C ALA A 101 -13.62 -5.14 3.60
N SER A 102 -12.39 -4.64 3.44
CA SER A 102 -11.18 -5.38 3.84
C SER A 102 -11.13 -5.68 5.33
N THR A 103 -11.75 -4.84 6.19
CA THR A 103 -11.89 -5.09 7.63
C THR A 103 -12.56 -6.43 7.95
N TYR A 104 -13.46 -6.88 7.07
CA TYR A 104 -14.25 -8.10 7.23
C TYR A 104 -13.77 -9.23 6.32
N SER A 105 -12.60 -9.10 5.69
CA SER A 105 -12.04 -10.17 4.86
C SER A 105 -11.74 -11.43 5.68
N SER A 106 -11.67 -12.59 5.02
CA SER A 106 -11.29 -13.86 5.64
C SER A 106 -9.97 -13.76 6.39
N ASP A 107 -8.99 -13.05 5.82
CA ASP A 107 -7.68 -12.84 6.43
C ASP A 107 -7.78 -11.98 7.70
N SER A 108 -8.59 -10.91 7.68
CA SER A 108 -8.84 -10.07 8.85
C SER A 108 -9.57 -10.83 9.96
N LYS A 109 -10.58 -11.62 9.61
CA LYS A 109 -11.33 -12.47 10.55
C LYS A 109 -10.41 -13.50 11.21
N ALA A 110 -9.70 -14.28 10.41
CA ALA A 110 -8.78 -15.31 10.89
C ALA A 110 -7.69 -14.72 11.80
N TYR A 111 -7.19 -13.53 11.46
CA TYR A 111 -6.23 -12.85 12.31
C TYR A 111 -6.86 -12.41 13.64
N ILE A 112 -8.01 -11.74 13.63
CA ILE A 112 -8.67 -11.27 14.86
C ILE A 112 -9.03 -12.42 15.78
N GLU A 113 -9.50 -13.56 15.25
CA GLU A 113 -9.78 -14.78 16.01
C GLU A 113 -8.55 -15.34 16.75
N SER A 114 -7.34 -15.04 16.26
CA SER A 114 -6.09 -15.42 16.91
C SER A 114 -5.67 -14.44 18.04
N THR A 115 -6.43 -13.36 18.23
CA THR A 115 -6.20 -12.32 19.24
C THR A 115 -7.33 -12.32 20.28
N PRO A 116 -7.15 -11.68 21.46
CA PRO A 116 -8.24 -11.52 22.42
C PRO A 116 -9.28 -10.45 22.01
N ASN A 117 -9.08 -9.79 20.86
CA ASN A 117 -9.96 -8.72 20.38
C ASN A 117 -11.19 -9.29 19.67
N ARG A 118 -12.25 -8.49 19.58
CA ARG A 118 -13.48 -8.84 18.87
C ARG A 118 -13.62 -7.98 17.64
N LEU A 119 -13.94 -8.59 16.50
CA LEU A 119 -14.15 -7.87 15.25
C LEU A 119 -15.31 -6.87 15.33
N GLU A 120 -16.31 -7.13 16.18
CA GLU A 120 -17.41 -6.21 16.50
C GLU A 120 -16.94 -4.86 17.07
N GLU A 121 -15.77 -4.83 17.72
CA GLU A 121 -15.20 -3.62 18.32
C GLU A 121 -14.25 -2.89 17.37
N GLU A 122 -13.92 -3.50 16.22
CA GLU A 122 -13.00 -2.91 15.26
C GLU A 122 -13.63 -1.71 14.56
N LYS A 123 -12.88 -0.61 14.49
CA LYS A 123 -13.27 0.60 13.78
C LYS A 123 -12.23 0.95 12.73
N MET A 124 -12.71 1.37 11.56
CA MET A 124 -11.84 1.69 10.45
C MET A 124 -11.84 3.19 10.14
N GLY A 125 -10.74 3.85 10.49
CA GLY A 125 -10.38 5.15 9.89
C GLY A 125 -9.84 4.95 8.48
N VAL A 126 -9.97 5.97 7.63
CA VAL A 126 -9.33 5.97 6.30
C VAL A 126 -8.50 7.22 6.13
N ILE A 127 -7.23 7.02 5.78
CA ILE A 127 -6.29 8.10 5.48
C ILE A 127 -6.23 8.29 3.97
N ILE A 128 -6.52 9.51 3.52
CA ILE A 128 -6.41 9.92 2.11
C ILE A 128 -5.16 10.79 1.99
N GLN A 129 -4.13 10.28 1.32
CA GLN A 129 -2.82 10.91 1.27
C GLN A 129 -2.32 11.07 -0.17
N GLN A 130 -1.60 12.15 -0.47
CA GLN A 130 -0.83 12.25 -1.71
C GLN A 130 0.22 11.12 -1.78
N ILE A 131 0.32 10.45 -2.93
CA ILE A 131 1.38 9.47 -3.14
C ILE A 131 2.74 10.17 -3.22
N ALA A 132 3.69 9.70 -2.42
CA ALA A 132 5.07 10.16 -2.49
C ALA A 132 5.75 9.62 -3.75
N GLY A 133 6.14 10.52 -4.65
CA GLY A 133 6.78 10.17 -5.91
C GLY A 133 6.77 11.33 -6.89
N ARG A 134 7.46 11.15 -8.01
CA ARG A 134 7.42 12.08 -9.14
C ARG A 134 6.74 11.40 -10.31
N ARG A 135 6.21 12.21 -11.22
CA ARG A 135 5.64 11.71 -12.48
C ARG A 135 6.76 11.47 -13.49
N HIS A 136 6.75 10.29 -14.10
CA HIS A 136 7.64 9.85 -15.15
C HIS A 136 6.78 9.28 -16.29
N GLY A 137 6.53 10.07 -17.33
CA GLY A 137 5.57 9.72 -18.38
C GLY A 137 4.17 9.46 -17.81
N ASP A 138 3.70 8.23 -17.97
CA ASP A 138 2.41 7.74 -17.48
C ASP A 138 2.49 7.05 -16.11
N TYR A 139 3.63 7.16 -15.42
CA TYR A 139 3.85 6.52 -14.13
C TYR A 139 4.15 7.52 -13.01
N VAL A 140 3.80 7.15 -11.77
CA VAL A 140 4.22 7.87 -10.55
C VAL A 140 4.89 6.92 -9.57
N TYR A 141 6.13 7.23 -9.21
CA TYR A 141 6.89 6.48 -8.21
C TYR A 141 8.03 7.32 -7.63
N PRO A 142 8.55 6.99 -6.43
CA PRO A 142 9.75 7.63 -5.89
C PRO A 142 11.02 6.91 -6.37
N ASN A 143 12.15 7.62 -6.41
CA ASN A 143 13.45 7.00 -6.68
C ASN A 143 13.80 5.88 -5.68
N LEU A 144 13.25 5.95 -4.47
CA LEU A 144 13.50 5.01 -3.39
C LEU A 144 12.27 4.95 -2.48
N ALA A 145 11.87 3.76 -2.08
CA ALA A 145 10.99 3.54 -0.95
C ALA A 145 11.47 2.35 -0.12
N GLY A 146 11.05 2.28 1.13
CA GLY A 146 11.42 1.16 1.98
C GLY A 146 10.91 1.23 3.39
N VAL A 147 11.37 0.27 4.19
CA VAL A 147 11.07 0.16 5.62
C VAL A 147 12.39 0.25 6.37
N ALA A 148 12.44 1.11 7.38
CA ALA A 148 13.56 1.20 8.31
C ALA A 148 13.08 0.88 9.72
N ARG A 149 13.86 0.10 10.45
CA ARG A 149 13.65 -0.24 11.86
C ARG A 149 14.85 0.24 12.64
N SER A 150 14.60 0.96 13.74
CA SER A 150 15.64 1.43 14.65
C SER A 150 16.28 0.31 15.46
N TYR A 151 15.68 -0.88 15.46
CA TYR A 151 16.17 -2.06 16.16
C TYR A 151 16.17 -3.27 15.23
N ASP A 152 17.32 -3.90 15.07
CA ASP A 152 17.50 -5.14 14.34
C ASP A 152 17.52 -6.32 15.33
N PHE A 153 16.55 -7.22 15.22
CA PHE A 153 16.47 -8.42 16.05
C PHE A 153 17.47 -9.51 15.62
N TYR A 154 18.08 -9.37 14.43
CA TYR A 154 19.00 -10.34 13.86
C TYR A 154 20.30 -9.68 13.35
N PRO A 155 21.02 -8.94 14.22
CA PRO A 155 22.20 -8.21 13.81
C PRO A 155 23.31 -9.16 13.37
N ILE A 156 23.97 -8.81 12.28
CA ILE A 156 25.08 -9.60 11.72
C ILE A 156 26.34 -9.36 12.57
N LYS A 157 27.27 -10.34 12.58
CA LYS A 157 28.49 -10.30 13.38
C LYS A 157 29.21 -8.95 13.25
N GLY A 158 29.40 -8.27 14.38
CA GLY A 158 30.07 -6.98 14.46
C GLY A 158 29.15 -5.76 14.32
N MET A 159 27.83 -5.97 14.25
CA MET A 159 26.81 -4.92 14.40
C MET A 159 26.04 -5.12 15.71
N LYS A 160 25.43 -4.03 16.19
CA LYS A 160 24.54 -4.03 17.35
C LYS A 160 23.09 -4.02 16.90
N ALA A 161 22.18 -4.45 17.76
CA ALA A 161 20.75 -4.38 17.46
C ALA A 161 20.29 -2.92 17.26
N GLU A 162 20.85 -2.00 18.02
CA GLU A 162 20.56 -0.56 17.96
C GLU A 162 21.14 0.14 16.72
N ASP A 163 21.97 -0.54 15.92
CA ASP A 163 22.46 -0.01 14.64
C ASP A 163 21.33 0.03 13.59
N GLY A 164 20.20 -0.63 13.87
CA GLY A 164 19.01 -0.65 13.03
C GLY A 164 19.22 -1.33 11.68
N ILE A 165 18.12 -1.46 10.93
CA ILE A 165 18.12 -2.08 9.60
C ILE A 165 17.13 -1.36 8.69
N ALA A 166 17.58 -1.05 7.48
CA ALA A 166 16.76 -0.51 6.40
C ALA A 166 16.67 -1.55 5.28
N SER A 167 15.47 -1.73 4.73
CA SER A 167 15.21 -2.50 3.51
C SER A 167 14.60 -1.54 2.50
N VAL A 168 15.29 -1.33 1.38
CA VAL A 168 14.91 -0.30 0.39
C VAL A 168 14.90 -0.86 -1.02
N ALA A 169 14.06 -0.28 -1.86
CA ALA A 169 13.91 -0.62 -3.27
C ALA A 169 13.68 0.64 -4.10
N LEU A 170 14.04 0.58 -5.38
CA LEU A 170 13.55 1.54 -6.37
C LEU A 170 12.03 1.39 -6.50
N GLY A 171 11.34 2.51 -6.73
CA GLY A 171 9.90 2.54 -6.93
C GLY A 171 9.10 2.54 -5.64
N LEU A 172 7.83 2.18 -5.73
CA LEU A 172 6.91 2.12 -4.59
C LEU A 172 7.34 1.03 -3.60
N GLY A 173 7.14 1.30 -2.30
CA GLY A 173 7.58 0.44 -1.20
C GLY A 173 6.96 -0.96 -1.14
N ARG A 174 5.99 -1.25 -2.03
CA ARG A 174 5.36 -2.57 -2.16
C ARG A 174 6.36 -3.69 -2.42
N MET A 175 7.46 -3.41 -3.13
CA MET A 175 8.55 -4.36 -3.35
C MET A 175 9.12 -4.89 -2.02
N VAL A 176 9.21 -4.04 -1.00
CA VAL A 176 9.68 -4.43 0.34
C VAL A 176 8.61 -5.23 1.10
N VAL A 177 7.35 -4.82 0.99
CA VAL A 177 6.21 -5.47 1.66
C VAL A 177 6.02 -6.91 1.15
N GLU A 178 6.17 -7.14 -0.16
CA GLU A 178 6.03 -8.45 -0.78
C GLU A 178 7.27 -9.35 -0.63
N GLY A 179 8.30 -8.88 0.09
CA GLY A 179 9.53 -9.63 0.27
C GLY A 179 10.31 -9.83 -1.04
N GLY A 180 10.15 -8.91 -1.99
CA GLY A 180 10.87 -8.91 -3.25
C GLY A 180 12.36 -8.61 -3.10
N ARG A 181 13.02 -8.32 -4.22
CA ARG A 181 14.46 -8.04 -4.24
C ARG A 181 14.72 -6.60 -3.82
N VAL A 182 15.38 -6.45 -2.67
CA VAL A 182 15.59 -5.17 -1.98
C VAL A 182 17.02 -5.09 -1.47
N VAL A 183 17.55 -3.87 -1.34
CA VAL A 183 18.82 -3.64 -0.67
C VAL A 183 18.59 -3.53 0.83
N ARG A 184 19.25 -4.38 1.63
CA ARG A 184 19.24 -4.28 3.09
C ARG A 184 20.59 -3.82 3.60
N PHE A 185 20.56 -2.82 4.47
CA PHE A 185 21.75 -2.27 5.09
C PHE A 185 21.41 -1.68 6.46
N SER A 186 22.41 -1.55 7.32
CA SER A 186 22.25 -0.72 8.52
C SER A 186 22.64 0.72 8.20
N PRO A 187 21.84 1.72 8.58
CA PRO A 187 22.22 3.13 8.45
C PRO A 187 23.55 3.47 9.13
N ALA A 188 23.93 2.78 10.21
CA ALA A 188 25.21 2.96 10.88
C ALA A 188 26.39 2.34 10.10
N HIS A 189 26.12 1.36 9.23
CA HIS A 189 27.12 0.63 8.43
C HIS A 189 26.70 0.49 6.96
N PRO A 190 26.46 1.59 6.22
CA PRO A 190 25.81 1.53 4.90
C PRO A 190 26.62 0.78 3.84
N ASN A 191 27.94 0.71 3.99
CA ASN A 191 28.84 0.02 3.05
C ASN A 191 28.95 -1.50 3.32
N ARG A 192 28.33 -2.03 4.38
CA ARG A 192 28.36 -3.46 4.70
C ARG A 192 27.13 -4.16 4.14
N LEU A 193 27.15 -4.44 2.84
CA LEU A 193 26.04 -5.09 2.12
C LEU A 193 26.19 -6.62 2.12
N PHE A 194 25.79 -7.27 3.23
CA PHE A 194 26.00 -8.70 3.46
C PHE A 194 25.35 -9.63 2.43
N GLN A 195 24.26 -9.18 1.81
CA GLN A 195 23.53 -9.88 0.76
C GLN A 195 24.22 -9.88 -0.60
N PHE A 196 25.35 -9.18 -0.73
CA PHE A 196 26.11 -9.03 -1.95
C PHE A 196 27.59 -9.40 -1.73
N SER A 197 27.83 -10.56 -1.13
CA SER A 197 29.18 -11.03 -0.75
C SER A 197 30.02 -11.56 -1.92
N SER A 198 29.36 -11.93 -3.02
CA SER A 198 29.98 -12.43 -4.24
C SER A 198 29.26 -11.91 -5.47
N THR A 199 29.90 -11.98 -6.65
CA THR A 199 29.27 -11.63 -7.93
C THR A 199 27.99 -12.44 -8.17
N LYS A 200 27.99 -13.72 -7.78
CA LYS A 200 26.80 -14.58 -7.88
C LYS A 200 25.65 -14.04 -7.02
N ASP A 201 25.95 -13.53 -5.83
CA ASP A 201 24.94 -12.94 -4.95
C ASP A 201 24.38 -11.65 -5.53
N TYR A 202 25.23 -10.78 -6.09
CA TYR A 202 24.78 -9.58 -6.82
C TYR A 202 23.80 -9.95 -7.93
N LEU A 203 24.17 -10.91 -8.79
CA LEU A 203 23.33 -11.33 -9.91
C LEU A 203 22.00 -11.95 -9.44
N ASN A 204 21.98 -12.67 -8.31
CA ASN A 204 20.77 -13.32 -7.82
C ASN A 204 19.84 -12.37 -7.05
N ASN A 205 20.40 -11.44 -6.29
CA ASN A 205 19.67 -10.63 -5.32
C ASN A 205 19.40 -9.20 -5.78
N ALA A 206 20.06 -8.71 -6.84
CA ALA A 206 19.79 -7.39 -7.37
C ALA A 206 18.34 -7.26 -7.86
N GLN A 207 17.74 -6.11 -7.53
CA GLN A 207 16.43 -5.73 -8.03
C GLN A 207 16.46 -5.69 -9.56
N ARG A 208 15.40 -6.19 -10.21
CA ARG A 208 15.25 -6.20 -11.69
C ARG A 208 14.02 -5.45 -12.18
N GLU A 209 13.11 -5.22 -11.25
CA GLU A 209 11.78 -4.71 -11.50
C GLU A 209 11.35 -3.88 -10.31
N PHE A 210 10.44 -2.93 -10.53
CA PHE A 210 9.94 -2.03 -9.49
C PHE A 210 8.48 -1.71 -9.71
N TYR A 211 7.79 -1.41 -8.61
CA TYR A 211 6.40 -0.99 -8.68
C TYR A 211 6.29 0.51 -8.93
N ALA A 212 5.41 0.89 -9.84
CA ALA A 212 4.98 2.26 -10.05
C ALA A 212 3.46 2.34 -10.12
N LEU A 213 2.89 3.50 -9.82
CA LEU A 213 1.48 3.74 -10.08
C LEU A 213 1.30 4.06 -11.57
N ASP A 214 0.44 3.31 -12.24
CA ASP A 214 -0.01 3.59 -13.60
C ASP A 214 -1.08 4.69 -13.58
N LEU A 215 -0.86 5.78 -14.32
CA LEU A 215 -1.78 6.90 -14.46
C LEU A 215 -2.76 6.77 -15.64
N ALA A 216 -2.44 5.89 -16.60
CA ALA A 216 -3.21 5.67 -17.82
C ALA A 216 -4.26 4.55 -17.67
N GLY A 217 -4.05 3.63 -16.74
CA GLY A 217 -5.02 2.59 -16.40
C GLY A 217 -6.31 3.15 -15.77
N ASP A 218 -7.43 2.47 -15.99
CA ASP A 218 -8.66 2.71 -15.22
C ASP A 218 -8.34 2.60 -13.72
N ALA A 219 -8.91 3.47 -12.88
CA ALA A 219 -8.73 3.40 -11.42
C ALA A 219 -8.93 1.95 -10.89
N PRO A 220 -8.15 1.47 -9.89
CA PRO A 220 -8.05 0.02 -9.58
C PRO A 220 -9.37 -0.58 -9.14
N VAL A 221 -10.23 0.30 -8.64
CA VAL A 221 -11.58 0.09 -8.21
C VAL A 221 -12.54 -0.23 -9.34
N ARG A 222 -12.19 -0.06 -10.61
CA ARG A 222 -13.08 -0.44 -11.74
C ARG A 222 -12.64 -1.75 -12.41
N SER A 223 -11.59 -2.39 -11.90
CA SER A 223 -11.14 -3.68 -12.41
C SER A 223 -12.09 -4.80 -12.00
N ALA A 224 -12.18 -5.87 -12.82
CA ALA A 224 -13.05 -7.02 -12.54
C ALA A 224 -12.72 -7.74 -11.20
N ALA A 225 -11.53 -7.53 -10.67
CA ALA A 225 -11.07 -8.15 -9.42
C ALA A 225 -11.06 -7.19 -8.22
N ASP A 226 -11.28 -5.87 -8.44
CA ASP A 226 -11.16 -4.83 -7.41
C ASP A 226 -9.86 -4.93 -6.60
N SER A 227 -8.77 -5.30 -7.29
CA SER A 227 -7.54 -5.66 -6.62
C SER A 227 -6.74 -4.42 -6.18
N PRO A 228 -6.18 -4.40 -4.96
CA PRO A 228 -5.28 -3.32 -4.49
C PRO A 228 -4.02 -3.12 -5.36
N VAL A 229 -3.69 -4.06 -6.25
CA VAL A 229 -2.56 -3.96 -7.19
C VAL A 229 -2.99 -3.54 -8.59
N ALA A 230 -4.28 -3.41 -8.90
CA ALA A 230 -4.75 -3.27 -10.28
C ALA A 230 -4.16 -2.05 -11.02
N ASN A 231 -3.79 -0.99 -10.29
CA ASN A 231 -3.16 0.21 -10.86
C ASN A 231 -1.66 0.29 -10.62
N LEU A 232 -1.05 -0.79 -10.14
CA LEU A 232 0.39 -0.86 -10.02
C LEU A 232 0.95 -1.54 -11.26
N ALA A 233 1.86 -0.85 -11.93
CA ALA A 233 2.68 -1.43 -12.96
C ALA A 233 3.96 -1.99 -12.33
N LEU A 234 4.31 -3.22 -12.71
CA LEU A 234 5.61 -3.80 -12.42
C LEU A 234 6.50 -3.57 -13.64
N LEU A 235 7.46 -2.65 -13.50
CA LEU A 235 8.29 -2.14 -14.58
C LEU A 235 9.72 -2.68 -14.47
N GLY A 236 10.37 -2.91 -15.61
CA GLY A 236 11.79 -3.26 -15.67
C GLY A 236 12.71 -2.06 -15.44
N LEU A 237 13.96 -2.31 -15.04
CA LEU A 237 14.94 -1.24 -14.79
C LEU A 237 15.25 -0.39 -16.04
N ASP A 238 15.10 -0.94 -17.24
CA ASP A 238 15.21 -0.21 -18.52
C ASP A 238 14.30 1.02 -18.55
N VAL A 239 13.07 0.88 -18.04
CA VAL A 239 12.13 2.01 -17.94
C VAL A 239 12.64 3.07 -16.96
N ALA A 240 13.24 2.65 -15.83
CA ALA A 240 13.81 3.58 -14.87
C ALA A 240 15.07 4.29 -15.40
N GLU A 241 15.83 3.64 -16.29
CA GLU A 241 16.98 4.21 -17.00
C GLU A 241 16.51 5.30 -17.97
N GLU A 242 15.50 5.01 -18.79
CA GLU A 242 14.88 6.00 -19.69
C GLU A 242 14.32 7.21 -18.91
N HIS A 243 13.78 6.97 -17.72
CA HIS A 243 13.29 8.03 -16.84
C HIS A 243 14.41 8.81 -16.10
N GLY A 244 15.68 8.39 -16.21
CA GLY A 244 16.82 9.02 -15.53
C GLY A 244 16.78 8.87 -14.00
N THR A 245 16.16 7.80 -13.49
CA THR A 245 15.95 7.60 -12.03
C THR A 245 16.99 6.67 -11.39
N LEU A 246 17.72 5.89 -12.20
CA LEU A 246 18.67 4.89 -11.73
C LEU A 246 19.97 5.46 -11.16
N ASP A 247 20.45 6.60 -11.65
CA ASP A 247 21.78 7.14 -11.33
C ASP A 247 22.06 7.31 -9.83
N HIS A 248 21.01 7.47 -9.03
CA HIS A 248 21.12 7.68 -7.59
C HIS A 248 21.00 6.40 -6.76
N VAL A 249 20.55 5.28 -7.36
CA VAL A 249 20.12 4.09 -6.61
C VAL A 249 20.57 2.76 -7.23
N ALA A 250 21.22 2.78 -8.40
CA ALA A 250 21.68 1.59 -9.09
C ALA A 250 23.17 1.66 -9.45
N SER A 251 23.77 0.48 -9.64
CA SER A 251 25.10 0.31 -10.21
C SER A 251 25.07 -0.84 -11.22
N VAL A 252 25.89 -0.73 -12.25
CA VAL A 252 26.00 -1.75 -13.31
C VAL A 252 27.18 -2.65 -13.00
N TYR A 253 26.98 -3.97 -13.13
CA TYR A 253 28.08 -4.92 -13.09
C TYR A 253 28.81 -4.90 -14.44
N SER A 254 30.11 -4.57 -14.43
CA SER A 254 31.00 -4.79 -15.57
C SER A 254 31.85 -6.03 -15.32
N ALA A 255 31.97 -6.89 -16.32
CA ALA A 255 32.81 -8.09 -16.27
C ALA A 255 34.27 -7.83 -16.68
N GLU A 256 34.61 -6.60 -17.08
CA GLU A 256 35.98 -6.17 -17.40
C GLU A 256 36.92 -6.16 -16.19
#